data_AF-A0A916YLE2-F1
#
_entry.id   AF-A0A916YLE2-F1
#
_cell.length_a   1.000
_cell.length_b   1.000
_cell.length_c   1.000
_cell.angle_alpha   90.00
_cell.angle_beta   90.00
_cell.angle_gamma   90.00
#
_symmetry.space_group_name_H-M   'P 1'
#
loop_
_entity.id
_entity.type
_entity.pdbx_description
1 polymer ?
#
loop_
_entity_poly.entity_id
_entity_poly.type
_entity_poly.pdbx_seq_one_letter_code
_entity_poly.pdbx_strand_id
1 'polypeptide(L)'
;MQLSLVDEVPELNKIFFLDVFAESYFDSSRKRMRLNTINGQSVPRDLKVSCPAKLVASYPEGTIFKLDARLVRRGDGRHPYFIAVNRSNLQRALEFFDYNLKVQNGFDYEFPKKKEKKEKVK
;
A
#
# COMPACT_ATOMS: atom_id res chain seq x y z
N MET A 1 -26.04 22.01 -35.48
CA MET A 1 -26.12 21.50 -34.09
C MET A 1 -25.03 20.44 -33.95
N GLN A 2 -23.92 20.81 -33.31
CA GLN A 2 -22.74 19.95 -33.16
C GLN A 2 -22.94 19.15 -31.86
N LEU A 3 -23.06 17.83 -31.99
CA LEU A 3 -23.16 16.90 -30.87
C LEU A 3 -21.85 17.01 -30.07
N SER A 4 -21.94 17.53 -28.85
CA SER A 4 -20.83 17.55 -27.91
C SER A 4 -20.33 16.12 -27.74
N LEU A 5 -19.03 15.92 -27.93
CA LEU A 5 -18.31 14.71 -27.55
C LEU A 5 -18.76 14.32 -26.15
N VAL A 6 -19.57 13.28 -26.08
CA VAL A 6 -19.67 12.44 -24.88
C VAL A 6 -18.23 12.09 -24.57
N ASP A 7 -17.73 12.50 -23.40
CA ASP A 7 -16.39 12.14 -22.93
C ASP A 7 -16.26 10.62 -22.99
N GLU A 8 -15.61 10.11 -24.04
CA GLU A 8 -15.67 8.69 -24.42
C GLU A 8 -14.99 7.75 -23.43
N VAL A 9 -14.34 8.26 -22.38
CA VAL A 9 -13.70 7.42 -21.36
C VAL A 9 -13.64 8.12 -19.99
N PRO A 10 -14.58 7.86 -19.06
CA PRO A 10 -14.56 8.38 -17.68
C PRO A 10 -13.28 8.01 -16.90
N GLU A 11 -12.54 7.01 -17.38
CA GLU A 11 -11.39 6.41 -16.72
C GLU A 11 -10.11 7.25 -16.83
N LEU A 12 -10.02 8.19 -17.78
CA LEU A 12 -8.87 9.09 -17.94
C LEU A 12 -8.77 10.17 -16.85
N ASN A 13 -9.85 10.39 -16.09
CA ASN A 13 -9.94 11.35 -14.99
C ASN A 13 -9.97 10.70 -13.61
N LYS A 14 -9.59 9.41 -13.47
CA LYS A 14 -9.49 8.77 -12.16
C LYS A 14 -8.44 9.48 -11.29
N ILE A 15 -8.95 10.24 -10.32
CA ILE A 15 -8.16 10.96 -9.31
C ILE A 15 -7.99 10.11 -8.05
N PHE A 16 -8.95 9.23 -7.76
CA PHE A 16 -8.93 8.35 -6.59
C PHE A 16 -8.83 6.89 -7.02
N PHE A 17 -8.03 6.15 -6.25
CA PHE A 17 -7.76 4.74 -6.43
C PHE A 17 -8.01 4.08 -5.07
N LEU A 18 -8.90 3.12 -5.05
CA LEU A 18 -9.22 2.34 -3.86
C LEU A 18 -8.31 1.12 -3.81
N ASP A 19 -8.14 0.55 -2.62
CA ASP A 19 -7.44 -0.73 -2.44
C ASP A 19 -6.03 -0.75 -3.05
N VAL A 20 -5.30 0.36 -2.92
CA VAL A 20 -3.91 0.46 -3.39
C VAL A 20 -3.00 -0.24 -2.42
N PHE A 21 -2.18 -1.14 -2.93
CA PHE A 21 -1.14 -1.79 -2.16
C PHE A 21 0.17 -1.01 -2.25
N ALA A 22 0.76 -0.71 -1.09
CA ALA A 22 2.02 0.00 -1.01
C ALA A 22 2.94 -0.63 0.04
N GLU A 23 4.22 -0.74 -0.28
CA GLU A 23 5.27 -1.27 0.58
C GLU A 23 6.04 -0.14 1.24
N SER A 24 6.37 -0.30 2.52
CA SER A 24 7.29 0.61 3.21
C SER A 24 8.74 0.33 2.88
N TYR A 25 9.50 1.38 2.58
CA TYR A 25 10.94 1.31 2.34
C TYR A 25 11.66 2.43 3.08
N PHE A 26 12.94 2.22 3.40
CA PHE A 26 13.78 3.27 4.00
C PHE A 26 14.40 4.15 2.90
N ASP A 27 13.97 5.41 2.83
CA ASP A 27 14.54 6.40 1.91
C ASP A 27 15.86 6.93 2.50
N SER A 28 16.99 6.35 2.07
CA SER A 28 18.34 6.70 2.57
C SER A 28 18.71 8.16 2.34
N SER A 29 18.28 8.75 1.22
CA SER A 29 18.50 10.17 0.91
C SER A 29 17.80 11.08 1.92
N ARG A 30 16.60 10.69 2.35
CA ARG A 30 15.78 11.49 3.29
C ARG A 30 15.84 10.99 4.73
N LYS A 31 16.60 9.93 5.00
CA LYS A 31 16.76 9.24 6.29
C LYS A 31 15.41 8.97 6.98
N ARG A 32 14.40 8.50 6.24
CA ARG A 32 13.06 8.23 6.79
C ARG A 32 12.29 7.16 6.02
N MET A 33 11.36 6.51 6.71
CA MET A 33 10.42 5.56 6.12
C MET A 33 9.44 6.24 5.15
N ARG A 34 9.19 5.59 4.02
CA ARG A 34 8.26 6.04 2.98
C ARG A 34 7.52 4.86 2.38
N LEU A 35 6.53 5.14 1.55
CA LEU A 35 5.71 4.14 0.87
C LEU A 35 5.91 4.24 -0.64
N ASN A 36 5.95 3.09 -1.31
CA ASN A 36 5.92 2.98 -2.77
C ASN A 36 4.87 1.96 -3.18
N THR A 37 4.16 2.20 -4.29
CA THR A 37 3.23 1.20 -4.84
C THR A 37 3.95 -0.07 -5.22
N ILE A 38 3.38 -1.23 -4.89
CA ILE A 38 3.91 -2.52 -5.33
C ILE A 38 3.50 -2.84 -6.77
N ASN A 39 4.18 -3.81 -7.37
CA ASN A 39 3.88 -4.31 -8.72
C ASN A 39 2.63 -5.22 -8.76
N GLY A 40 2.10 -5.46 -9.96
CA GLY A 40 1.04 -6.45 -10.18
C GLY A 40 -0.39 -5.98 -9.90
N GLN A 41 -0.58 -4.71 -9.52
CA GLN A 41 -1.90 -4.10 -9.30
C GLN A 41 -2.37 -3.25 -10.50
N SER A 42 -3.68 -3.08 -10.63
CA SER A 42 -4.34 -2.26 -11.68
C SER A 42 -4.27 -0.75 -11.39
N VAL A 43 -3.12 -0.27 -10.91
CA VAL A 43 -2.85 1.15 -10.61
C VAL A 43 -1.49 1.54 -11.20
N PRO A 44 -1.24 2.84 -11.44
CA PRO A 44 0.07 3.34 -11.82
C PRO A 44 1.19 2.81 -10.91
N ARG A 45 2.19 2.16 -11.53
CA ARG A 45 3.29 1.48 -10.86
C ARG A 45 4.40 2.45 -10.47
N ASP A 46 5.25 2.01 -9.52
CA ASP A 46 6.44 2.73 -9.07
C ASP A 46 6.19 4.19 -8.63
N LEU A 47 4.96 4.48 -8.17
CA LEU A 47 4.60 5.79 -7.66
C LEU A 47 4.80 5.85 -6.16
N LYS A 48 5.55 6.87 -5.74
CA LYS A 48 5.69 7.21 -4.32
C LYS A 48 4.33 7.53 -3.73
N VAL A 49 4.04 6.97 -2.57
CA VAL A 49 2.83 7.29 -1.80
C VAL A 49 3.22 8.21 -0.65
N SER A 50 2.65 9.41 -0.65
CA SER A 50 2.79 10.39 0.41
C SER A 50 1.87 10.01 1.57
N CYS A 51 2.48 9.74 2.72
CA CYS A 51 1.81 9.45 3.99
C CYS A 51 2.60 10.11 5.13
N PRO A 52 1.98 10.50 6.27
CA PRO A 52 2.74 11.03 7.40
C PRO A 52 3.86 10.10 7.85
N ALA A 53 5.10 10.61 7.86
CA ALA A 53 6.28 9.80 8.14
C ALA A 53 6.22 9.12 9.52
N LYS A 54 5.60 9.76 10.51
CA LYS A 54 5.40 9.18 11.85
C LYS A 54 4.55 7.90 11.82
N LEU A 55 3.58 7.80 10.90
CA LEU A 55 2.74 6.60 10.75
C LEU A 55 3.50 5.48 10.05
N VAL A 56 4.29 5.79 9.03
CA VAL A 56 5.07 4.74 8.34
C VAL A 56 6.21 4.24 9.23
N ALA A 57 6.80 5.12 10.03
CA ALA A 57 7.92 4.80 10.91
C ALA A 57 7.60 3.84 12.06
N SER A 58 6.31 3.60 12.38
CA SER A 58 5.92 2.61 13.39
C SER A 58 5.96 1.17 12.87
N TYR A 59 6.29 0.97 11.59
CA TYR A 59 6.34 -0.35 10.95
C TYR A 59 7.73 -0.62 10.38
N PRO A 60 8.15 -1.90 10.37
CA PRO A 60 9.40 -2.30 9.74
C PRO A 60 9.36 -2.09 8.22
N GLU A 61 10.54 -1.88 7.64
CA GLU A 61 10.74 -1.93 6.19
C GLU A 61 10.23 -3.24 5.60
N GLY A 62 9.67 -3.18 4.39
CA GLY A 62 8.99 -4.28 3.72
C GLY A 62 7.51 -4.44 4.08
N THR A 63 6.97 -3.75 5.10
CA THR A 63 5.53 -3.91 5.43
C THR A 63 4.64 -3.45 4.27
N ILE A 64 3.69 -4.30 3.87
CA ILE A 64 2.70 -4.01 2.82
C ILE A 64 1.39 -3.53 3.45
N PHE A 65 0.91 -2.40 2.97
CA PHE A 65 -0.31 -1.74 3.39
C PHE A 65 -1.35 -1.75 2.30
N LYS A 66 -2.62 -1.70 2.71
CA LYS A 66 -3.77 -1.48 1.83
C LYS A 66 -4.36 -0.13 2.18
N LEU A 67 -4.43 0.78 1.20
CA LEU A 67 -4.88 2.15 1.43
C LEU A 67 -5.57 2.73 0.19
N ASP A 68 -6.46 3.68 0.43
CA ASP A 68 -7.00 4.51 -0.65
C ASP A 68 -6.04 5.65 -0.95
N ALA A 69 -5.83 5.92 -2.24
CA ALA A 69 -4.86 6.89 -2.71
C ALA A 69 -5.47 7.87 -3.72
N ARG A 70 -5.08 9.13 -3.58
CA ARG A 70 -5.35 10.18 -4.58
C ARG A 70 -4.13 10.37 -5.47
N LEU A 71 -4.29 10.21 -6.78
CA LEU A 71 -3.26 10.53 -7.76
C LEU A 71 -3.10 12.04 -7.88
N VAL A 72 -1.88 12.51 -7.68
CA VAL A 72 -1.48 13.89 -7.95
C VAL A 72 -0.65 13.90 -9.22
N ARG A 73 -1.28 14.34 -10.31
CA ARG A 73 -0.59 14.72 -11.54
C ARG A 73 -0.03 16.12 -11.32
N ARG A 74 1.28 16.29 -11.40
CA ARG A 74 1.89 17.63 -11.45
C ARG A 74 2.16 17.96 -12.92
N GLY A 75 1.98 19.24 -13.28
CA GLY A 75 2.31 19.74 -14.62
C GLY A 75 3.80 19.62 -14.95
N ASP A 76 4.20 20.23 -16.08
CA ASP A 76 5.46 19.99 -16.79
C ASP A 76 6.69 19.71 -15.90
N GLY A 77 7.29 18.54 -16.13
CA GLY A 77 8.57 18.10 -15.58
C GLY A 77 8.53 17.41 -14.21
N ARG A 78 7.36 17.24 -13.58
CA ARG A 78 7.27 16.59 -12.26
C ARG A 78 6.60 15.22 -12.34
N HIS A 79 7.26 14.21 -11.75
CA HIS A 79 6.68 12.88 -11.66
C HIS A 79 5.39 12.87 -10.82
N PRO A 80 4.34 12.18 -11.29
CA PRO A 80 3.13 11.98 -10.51
C PRO A 80 3.43 11.18 -9.24
N TYR A 81 2.59 11.34 -8.23
CA TYR A 81 2.69 10.57 -6.99
C TYR A 81 1.31 10.42 -6.36
N PHE A 82 1.19 9.47 -5.44
CA PHE A 82 -0.03 9.24 -4.68
C PHE A 82 -0.01 9.98 -3.35
N ILE A 83 -1.18 10.38 -2.86
CA ILE A 83 -1.38 10.81 -1.48
C ILE A 83 -2.37 9.84 -0.83
N ALA A 84 -1.99 9.24 0.29
CA ALA A 84 -2.93 8.42 1.07
C ALA A 84 -4.13 9.28 1.52
N VAL A 85 -5.34 8.81 1.26
CA VAL A 85 -6.59 9.50 1.63
C VAL A 85 -6.75 9.51 3.14
N ASN A 86 -6.62 8.34 3.79
CA ASN A 86 -6.56 8.26 5.24
C ASN A 86 -5.14 8.54 5.73
N ARG A 87 -4.99 9.63 6.47
CA ARG A 87 -3.69 10.11 6.98
C ARG A 87 -3.57 10.01 8.51
N SER A 88 -4.52 9.35 9.17
CA SER A 88 -4.48 9.11 10.61
C SER A 88 -4.24 7.64 10.94
N ASN A 89 -4.54 6.72 10.02
CA ASN A 89 -4.36 5.29 10.22
C ASN A 89 -3.83 4.61 8.97
N LEU A 90 -2.89 3.68 9.16
CA LEU A 90 -2.28 2.86 8.11
C LEU A 90 -2.59 1.40 8.40
N GLN A 91 -3.36 0.77 7.51
CA GLN A 91 -3.76 -0.61 7.68
C GLN A 91 -2.85 -1.53 6.88
N ARG A 92 -2.30 -2.55 7.55
CA ARG A 92 -1.58 -3.63 6.87
C ARG A 92 -2.55 -4.36 5.95
N ALA A 93 -2.08 -4.72 4.77
CA ALA A 93 -2.87 -5.51 3.83
C ALA A 93 -3.11 -6.92 4.40
N LEU A 94 -4.38 -7.33 4.47
CA LEU A 94 -4.76 -8.67 4.93
C LEU A 94 -4.38 -9.73 3.91
N GLU A 95 -4.39 -9.36 2.63
CA GLU A 95 -3.96 -10.17 1.49
C GLU A 95 -2.49 -10.58 1.60
N PHE A 96 -1.70 -9.82 2.37
CA PHE A 96 -0.29 -10.07 2.62
C PHE A 96 -0.03 -10.43 4.09
N PHE A 97 -1.01 -11.01 4.79
CA PHE A 97 -0.90 -11.32 6.22
C PHE A 97 0.35 -12.15 6.56
N ASP A 98 0.54 -13.30 5.91
CA ASP A 98 1.68 -14.19 6.19
C ASP A 98 3.02 -13.51 5.92
N TYR A 99 3.09 -12.73 4.84
CA TYR A 99 4.28 -11.97 4.48
C TYR A 99 4.56 -10.87 5.51
N ASN A 100 3.57 -10.05 5.85
CA ASN A 100 3.70 -8.98 6.84
C ASN A 100 4.05 -9.52 8.23
N LEU A 101 3.58 -10.72 8.56
CA LEU A 101 3.94 -11.39 9.81
C LEU A 101 5.42 -11.79 9.82
N LYS A 102 5.94 -12.34 8.72
CA LYS A 102 7.37 -12.64 8.55
C LYS A 102 8.22 -11.39 8.57
N VAL A 103 7.79 -10.31 7.92
CA VAL A 103 8.49 -9.02 7.99
C VAL A 103 8.56 -8.50 9.44
N GLN A 104 7.49 -8.66 10.21
CA GLN A 104 7.45 -8.23 11.61
C GLN A 104 8.30 -9.09 12.55
N ASN A 105 8.28 -10.41 12.37
CA ASN A 105 8.86 -11.37 13.32
C ASN A 105 10.18 -12.01 12.85
N GLY A 106 10.62 -11.73 11.62
CA GLY A 106 11.70 -12.44 10.93
C GLY A 106 11.18 -13.52 9.99
N PHE A 107 11.93 -13.77 8.90
CA PHE A 107 11.54 -14.75 7.88
C PHE A 107 11.63 -16.21 8.36
N ASP A 108 12.38 -16.46 9.43
CA ASP A 108 12.48 -17.75 10.12
C ASP A 108 11.32 -17.99 11.11
N TYR A 109 10.35 -17.07 11.17
CA TYR A 109 9.19 -17.20 12.05
C TYR A 109 8.30 -18.36 11.61
N GLU A 110 8.26 -19.41 12.42
CA GLU A 110 7.29 -20.49 12.31
C GLU A 110 6.08 -20.22 13.19
N PHE A 111 4.88 -20.36 12.61
CA PHE A 111 3.65 -20.19 13.37
C PHE A 111 3.53 -21.30 14.43
N PRO A 112 3.28 -20.97 15.71
CA PRO A 112 3.09 -22.00 16.72
C PRO A 112 1.86 -22.83 16.36
N LYS A 113 2.06 -24.07 15.91
CA LYS A 113 0.97 -25.02 15.67
C LYS A 113 0.23 -25.22 16.99
N LYS A 114 -1.06 -24.86 17.05
CA LYS A 114 -1.90 -25.18 18.21
C LYS A 114 -1.77 -26.67 18.48
N LYS A 115 -1.35 -27.03 19.70
CA LYS A 115 -1.39 -28.43 20.15
C LYS A 115 -2.84 -28.87 20.06
N GLU A 116 -3.15 -29.78 19.14
CA GLU A 116 -4.44 -30.46 19.13
C GLU A 116 -4.65 -31.05 20.52
N LYS A 117 -5.75 -30.65 21.17
CA LYS A 117 -6.18 -31.29 22.42
C LYS A 117 -6.43 -32.74 22.07
N LYS A 118 -5.52 -33.65 22.48
CA LYS A 118 -5.78 -35.09 22.45
C LYS A 118 -7.04 -35.33 23.27
N GLU A 119 -8.15 -35.59 22.59
CA GLU A 119 -9.35 -36.12 23.23
C GLU A 119 -8.94 -37.43 23.91
N LYS A 120 -9.03 -37.45 25.23
CA LYS A 120 -8.87 -38.68 26.00
C LYS A 120 -10.09 -39.54 25.70
N VAL A 121 -9.92 -40.53 24.82
CA VAL A 121 -10.89 -41.62 24.67
C VAL A 121 -10.94 -42.36 26.02
N LYS A 122 -12.12 -42.37 26.63
CA LYS A 122 -12.44 -43.13 27.85
C LYS A 122 -12.70 -44.58 27.50
#